data_AF-F2RFZ0-F1
#
_entry.id   AF-F2RFZ0-F1
#
_cell.length_a   1.000
_cell.length_b   1.000
_cell.length_c   1.000
_cell.angle_alpha   90.00
_cell.angle_beta   90.00
_cell.angle_gamma   90.00
#
_symmetry.space_group_name_H-M   'P 1'
#
loop_
_entity.id
_entity.type
_entity.pdbx_description
1 polymer ?
#
loop_
_entity_poly.entity_id
_entity_poly.type
_entity_poly.pdbx_seq_one_letter_code
_entity_poly.pdbx_strand_id
1 'polypeptide(L)'
;MISTQDWADAQRLWDYHQMGHTPRACSVAIGLGSHDLGVADVAVDLYKRGMAPLLVFTGATSPTTRERMPRGEAVHYKERAIELGVPASAVMVEPRARNTGENIRFSQDLLTDAGIAVTSILLISKP
;
A
#
# COMPACT_ATOMS: atom_id res chain seq x y z
N MET A 1 -11.13 -25.23 18.70
CA MET A 1 -11.10 -23.98 19.50
C MET A 1 -9.66 -23.49 19.51
N ILE A 2 -9.44 -22.18 19.37
CA ILE A 2 -8.12 -21.56 19.52
C ILE A 2 -7.81 -21.52 21.02
N SER A 3 -6.66 -22.05 21.44
CA SER A 3 -6.26 -22.10 22.85
C SER A 3 -5.69 -20.77 23.34
N THR A 4 -5.59 -20.60 24.66
CA THR A 4 -4.91 -19.44 25.26
C THR A 4 -3.44 -19.35 24.80
N GLN A 5 -2.79 -20.50 24.60
CA GLN A 5 -1.41 -20.54 24.12
C GLN A 5 -1.31 -20.06 22.67
N ASP A 6 -2.21 -20.50 21.79
CA ASP A 6 -2.24 -20.06 20.39
C ASP A 6 -2.41 -18.52 20.30
N TRP A 7 -3.26 -17.94 21.15
CA TRP A 7 -3.41 -16.48 21.25
C TRP A 7 -2.13 -15.79 21.71
N ALA A 8 -1.44 -16.34 22.72
CA ALA A 8 -0.19 -15.78 23.22
C ALA A 8 0.93 -15.84 22.17
N ASP A 9 1.00 -16.93 21.39
CA ASP A 9 1.99 -17.08 20.33
C ASP A 9 1.70 -16.16 19.14
N ALA A 10 0.44 -16.02 18.75
CA ALA A 10 0.02 -15.04 17.74
C ALA A 10 0.36 -13.60 18.15
N GLN A 11 0.15 -13.24 19.42
CA GLN A 11 0.51 -11.92 19.93
C GLN A 11 2.02 -11.67 19.87
N ARG A 12 2.85 -12.67 20.25
CA ARG A 12 4.32 -12.53 20.14
C ARG A 12 4.77 -12.29 18.71
N LEU A 13 4.19 -13.01 17.75
CA LEU A 13 4.50 -12.80 16.33
C LEU A 13 4.06 -11.41 15.88
N TRP A 14 2.86 -10.97 16.26
CA TRP A 14 2.37 -9.63 15.95
C TRP A 14 3.33 -8.56 16.49
N ASP A 15 3.68 -8.63 17.77
CA ASP A 15 4.57 -7.66 18.42
C ASP A 15 5.96 -7.62 17.75
N TYR A 16 6.46 -8.78 17.30
CA TYR A 16 7.72 -8.86 16.56
C TYR A 16 7.67 -8.16 15.19
N HIS A 17 6.53 -8.20 14.49
CA HIS A 17 6.35 -7.52 13.20
C HIS A 17 6.19 -6.00 13.35
N GLN A 18 5.82 -5.51 14.54
CA GLN A 18 5.67 -4.09 14.80
C GLN A 18 7.04 -3.40 14.95
N MET A 19 7.49 -2.73 13.89
CA MET A 19 8.77 -2.01 13.87
C MET A 19 8.78 -0.71 14.70
N GLY A 20 7.64 -0.28 15.25
CA GLY A 20 7.54 0.94 16.07
C GLY A 20 7.89 2.25 15.34
N HIS A 21 7.86 2.24 14.01
CA HIS A 21 8.20 3.42 13.21
C HIS A 21 7.14 4.52 13.37
N THR A 22 7.59 5.73 13.68
CA THR A 22 6.73 6.92 13.62
C THR A 22 6.69 7.45 12.19
N PRO A 23 5.52 7.58 11.55
CA PRO A 23 5.41 8.14 10.21
C PRO A 23 5.96 9.57 10.17
N ARG A 24 6.68 9.89 9.09
CA ARG A 24 7.20 11.23 8.81
C ARG A 24 6.74 11.66 7.42
N ALA A 25 6.63 12.97 7.21
CA ALA A 25 6.36 13.50 5.89
C ALA A 25 7.44 13.04 4.89
N CYS A 26 7.02 12.64 3.70
CA CYS A 26 7.86 12.10 2.65
C CYS A 26 7.43 12.55 1.27
N SER A 27 8.27 12.33 0.26
CA SER A 27 7.93 12.69 -1.12
C SER A 27 6.82 11.82 -1.72
N VAL A 28 6.74 10.53 -1.37
CA VAL A 28 5.80 9.57 -1.95
C VAL A 28 5.38 8.53 -0.91
N ALA A 29 4.09 8.19 -0.85
CA ALA A 29 3.62 7.02 -0.11
C ALA A 29 3.24 5.90 -1.09
N ILE A 30 3.70 4.69 -0.82
CA ILE A 30 3.49 3.51 -1.68
C ILE A 30 2.66 2.48 -0.93
N GLY A 31 1.44 2.21 -1.43
CA GLY A 31 0.55 1.16 -0.94
C GLY A 31 0.78 -0.15 -1.70
N LEU A 32 1.20 -1.19 -0.98
CA LEU A 32 1.46 -2.52 -1.54
C LEU A 32 0.15 -3.29 -1.69
N GLY A 33 -0.11 -3.76 -2.92
CA GLY A 33 -1.29 -4.52 -3.30
C GLY A 33 -1.47 -5.77 -2.46
N SER A 34 -2.71 -6.01 -2.06
CA SER A 34 -3.16 -7.21 -1.40
C SER A 34 -4.68 -7.37 -1.57
N HIS A 35 -5.27 -8.38 -0.93
CA HIS A 35 -6.72 -8.54 -0.86
C HIS A 35 -7.41 -7.59 0.12
N ASP A 36 -6.65 -6.87 0.96
CA ASP A 36 -7.17 -5.99 1.99
C ASP A 36 -7.22 -4.54 1.49
N LEU A 37 -8.41 -3.96 1.36
CA LEU A 37 -8.57 -2.54 1.02
C LEU A 37 -8.08 -1.59 2.12
N GLY A 38 -7.82 -2.10 3.34
CA GLY A 38 -7.29 -1.32 4.45
C GLY A 38 -5.95 -0.62 4.14
N VAL A 39 -5.15 -1.17 3.24
CA VAL A 39 -3.91 -0.51 2.75
C VAL A 39 -4.24 0.82 2.06
N ALA A 40 -5.30 0.85 1.23
CA ALA A 40 -5.75 2.08 0.57
C ALA A 40 -6.34 3.07 1.58
N ASP A 41 -7.14 2.59 2.53
CA ASP A 41 -7.77 3.44 3.57
C ASP A 41 -6.70 4.13 4.43
N VAL A 42 -5.65 3.40 4.83
CA VAL A 42 -4.50 3.97 5.56
C VAL A 42 -3.73 4.96 4.70
N ALA A 43 -3.50 4.68 3.41
CA ALA A 43 -2.85 5.61 2.49
C ALA A 43 -3.62 6.92 2.34
N VAL A 44 -4.96 6.85 2.29
CA VAL A 44 -5.82 8.03 2.24
C VAL A 44 -5.75 8.85 3.53
N ASP A 45 -5.77 8.21 4.70
CA ASP A 45 -5.61 8.92 5.98
C ASP A 45 -4.29 9.70 6.03
N LEU A 46 -3.19 9.04 5.65
CA LEU A 46 -1.87 9.62 5.62
C LEU A 46 -1.77 10.78 4.61
N TYR A 47 -2.38 10.65 3.43
CA TYR A 47 -2.49 11.73 2.46
C TYR A 47 -3.24 12.94 3.03
N LYS A 48 -4.42 12.72 3.62
CA LYS A 48 -5.24 13.79 4.23
C LYS A 48 -4.53 14.51 5.37
N ARG A 49 -3.63 13.82 6.08
CA ARG A 49 -2.75 14.38 7.11
C ARG A 49 -1.50 15.08 6.55
N GLY A 50 -1.35 15.16 5.23
CA GLY A 50 -0.22 15.81 4.57
C GLY A 50 1.08 15.01 4.64
N MET A 51 1.03 13.70 4.90
CA MET A 51 2.25 12.88 5.02
C MET A 51 2.97 12.66 3.69
N ALA A 52 2.23 12.61 2.59
CA ALA A 52 2.82 12.53 1.25
C ALA A 52 1.91 13.26 0.26
N PRO A 53 2.46 14.06 -0.67
CA PRO A 53 1.68 14.73 -1.70
C PRO A 53 1.25 13.79 -2.83
N LEU A 54 1.87 12.60 -2.93
CA LEU A 54 1.66 11.64 -4.00
C LEU A 54 1.49 10.23 -3.42
N LEU A 55 0.45 9.54 -3.87
CA LEU A 55 0.22 8.12 -3.61
C LEU A 55 0.59 7.29 -4.85
N VAL A 56 1.27 6.17 -4.63
CA VAL A 56 1.46 5.11 -5.62
C VAL A 56 0.81 3.85 -5.08
N PHE A 57 -0.08 3.25 -5.85
CA PHE A 57 -0.56 1.90 -5.58
C PHE A 57 0.08 0.93 -6.56
N THR A 58 0.57 -0.20 -6.05
CA THR A 58 1.30 -1.19 -6.84
C THR A 58 0.76 -2.60 -6.58
N GLY A 59 0.52 -3.38 -7.63
CA GLY A 59 0.01 -4.74 -7.49
C GLY A 59 -0.95 -5.17 -8.60
N ALA A 60 -0.70 -6.38 -9.11
CA ALA A 60 -1.53 -7.10 -10.06
C ALA A 60 -2.69 -7.83 -9.36
N THR A 61 -3.29 -8.82 -10.02
CA THR A 61 -4.21 -9.76 -9.36
C THR A 61 -3.47 -10.99 -8.83
N SER A 62 -3.96 -11.53 -7.73
CA SER A 62 -3.57 -12.80 -7.15
C SER A 62 -4.75 -13.79 -7.20
N PRO A 63 -4.55 -15.10 -6.96
CA PRO A 63 -5.66 -16.06 -6.86
C PRO A 63 -6.73 -15.61 -5.85
N THR A 64 -6.32 -14.95 -4.76
CA THR A 64 -7.22 -14.44 -3.72
C THR A 64 -7.97 -13.16 -4.09
N THR A 65 -7.53 -12.42 -5.11
CA THR A 65 -8.12 -11.13 -5.48
C THR A 65 -8.77 -11.12 -6.86
N ARG A 66 -8.55 -12.14 -7.70
CA ARG A 66 -9.04 -12.17 -9.08
C ARG A 66 -10.54 -11.92 -9.23
N GLU A 67 -11.36 -12.45 -8.33
CA GLU A 67 -12.82 -12.27 -8.39
C GLU A 67 -13.25 -10.88 -7.89
N ARG A 68 -12.65 -10.40 -6.80
CA ARG A 68 -13.03 -9.14 -6.13
C ARG A 68 -12.38 -7.90 -6.74
N MET A 69 -11.21 -8.09 -7.34
CA MET A 69 -10.37 -7.03 -7.91
C MET A 69 -9.93 -7.42 -9.33
N PRO A 70 -10.86 -7.65 -10.28
CA PRO A 70 -10.54 -8.25 -11.59
C PRO A 70 -9.60 -7.40 -12.46
N ARG A 71 -9.50 -6.09 -12.18
CA ARG A 71 -8.59 -5.15 -12.85
C ARG A 71 -7.22 -4.99 -12.17
N GLY A 72 -6.97 -5.71 -11.07
CA GLY A 72 -5.73 -5.59 -10.28
C GLY A 72 -5.93 -4.87 -8.97
N GLU A 73 -5.13 -5.24 -7.98
CA GLU A 73 -5.16 -4.70 -6.62
C GLU A 73 -4.91 -3.18 -6.63
N ALA A 74 -3.88 -2.72 -7.36
CA ALA A 74 -3.54 -1.30 -7.44
C ALA A 74 -4.64 -0.42 -8.06
N VAL A 75 -5.35 -0.95 -9.06
CA VAL A 75 -6.46 -0.23 -9.72
C VAL A 75 -7.60 -0.01 -8.73
N HIS A 76 -7.97 -1.04 -7.96
CA HIS A 76 -9.04 -0.94 -6.97
C HIS A 76 -8.64 -0.02 -5.81
N TYR A 77 -7.37 -0.03 -5.41
CA TYR A 77 -6.88 0.92 -4.40
C TYR A 77 -6.98 2.37 -4.86
N LYS A 78 -6.67 2.67 -6.14
CA LYS A 78 -6.85 4.01 -6.69
C LYS A 78 -8.31 4.45 -6.65
N GLU A 79 -9.23 3.57 -7.02
CA GLU A 79 -10.67 3.88 -7.01
C GLU A 79 -11.15 4.16 -5.59
N ARG A 80 -10.75 3.31 -4.64
CA ARG A 80 -11.03 3.51 -3.22
C ARG A 80 -10.49 4.85 -2.73
N ALA A 81 -9.27 5.22 -3.11
CA ALA A 81 -8.69 6.51 -2.72
C ALA A 81 -9.46 7.70 -3.29
N ILE A 82 -9.90 7.62 -4.55
CA ILE A 82 -10.71 8.66 -5.20
C ILE A 82 -12.10 8.77 -4.54
N GLU A 83 -12.76 7.64 -4.26
CA GLU A 83 -14.03 7.58 -3.53
C GLU A 83 -13.93 8.26 -2.16
N LEU A 84 -12.80 8.11 -1.49
CA LEU A 84 -12.53 8.73 -0.20
C LEU A 84 -12.03 10.18 -0.29
N GLY A 85 -11.99 10.76 -1.49
CA GLY A 85 -11.74 12.19 -1.73
C GLY A 85 -10.29 12.56 -2.06
N VAL A 86 -9.41 11.60 -2.37
CA VAL A 86 -8.07 11.91 -2.90
C VAL A 86 -8.21 12.31 -4.39
N PRO A 87 -7.66 13.45 -4.83
CA PRO A 87 -7.68 13.82 -6.24
C PRO A 87 -7.00 12.76 -7.11
N ALA A 88 -7.58 12.43 -8.26
CA ALA A 88 -7.01 11.45 -9.18
C ALA A 88 -5.59 11.82 -9.68
N SER A 89 -5.27 13.12 -9.71
CA SER A 89 -3.94 13.64 -10.05
C SER A 89 -2.87 13.36 -8.98
N ALA A 90 -3.28 13.05 -7.76
CA ALA A 90 -2.39 12.70 -6.65
C ALA A 90 -2.19 11.17 -6.50
N VAL A 91 -2.69 10.36 -7.45
CA VAL A 91 -2.62 8.89 -7.40
C VAL A 91 -2.09 8.28 -8.69
N MET A 92 -0.95 7.60 -8.59
CA MET A 92 -0.35 6.78 -9.64
C MET A 92 -0.60 5.29 -9.39
N VAL A 93 -0.64 4.50 -10.47
CA VAL A 93 -0.94 3.06 -10.43
C VAL A 93 0.12 2.27 -11.19
N GLU A 94 0.69 1.28 -10.52
CA GLU A 94 1.54 0.24 -11.07
C GLU A 94 0.75 -1.10 -11.03
N PRO A 95 0.28 -1.65 -12.16
CA PRO A 95 -0.64 -2.78 -12.14
C PRO A 95 0.02 -4.16 -12.32
N ARG A 96 1.35 -4.26 -12.35
CA ARG A 96 2.05 -5.48 -12.82
C ARG A 96 2.69 -6.29 -11.71
N ALA A 97 3.04 -5.68 -10.58
CA ALA A 97 3.77 -6.35 -9.52
C ALA A 97 3.02 -7.55 -8.94
N ARG A 98 3.74 -8.66 -8.72
CA ARG A 98 3.21 -9.92 -8.16
C ARG A 98 3.90 -10.34 -6.87
N ASN A 99 4.91 -9.58 -6.44
CA ASN A 99 5.63 -9.80 -5.20
C ASN A 99 6.22 -8.48 -4.69
N THR A 100 6.69 -8.47 -3.45
CA THR A 100 7.24 -7.27 -2.79
C THR A 100 8.44 -6.67 -3.53
N GLY A 101 9.34 -7.50 -4.08
CA GLY A 101 10.49 -6.99 -4.83
C GLY A 101 10.07 -6.27 -6.12
N GLU A 102 9.08 -6.82 -6.83
CA GLU A 102 8.47 -6.17 -7.99
C GLU A 102 7.70 -4.91 -7.63
N ASN A 103 6.99 -4.89 -6.50
CA ASN A 103 6.30 -3.70 -6.03
C ASN A 103 7.27 -2.51 -5.90
N ILE A 104 8.44 -2.74 -5.28
CA ILE A 104 9.45 -1.69 -5.12
C ILE A 104 10.05 -1.29 -6.47
N ARG A 105 10.50 -2.26 -7.27
CA ARG A 105 11.16 -1.99 -8.55
C ARG A 105 10.23 -1.30 -9.55
N PHE A 106 9.01 -1.81 -9.75
CA PHE A 106 8.09 -1.21 -10.71
C PHE A 106 7.54 0.14 -10.24
N SER A 107 7.39 0.37 -8.93
CA SER A 107 7.05 1.70 -8.42
C SER A 107 8.19 2.69 -8.67
N GLN A 108 9.44 2.25 -8.50
CA GLN A 108 10.62 3.06 -8.82
C GLN A 108 10.67 3.40 -10.31
N ASP A 109 10.48 2.42 -11.20
CA ASP A 109 10.43 2.62 -12.64
C ASP A 109 9.33 3.65 -13.00
N LEU A 110 8.11 3.46 -12.46
CA LEU A 110 6.97 4.35 -12.69
C LEU A 110 7.23 5.80 -12.26
N LEU A 111 7.85 6.00 -11.09
CA LEU A 111 8.19 7.33 -10.59
C LEU A 111 9.29 8.00 -11.41
N THR A 112 10.28 7.21 -11.84
CA THR A 112 11.41 7.66 -12.66
C THR A 112 10.92 8.10 -14.05
N ASP A 113 10.09 7.28 -14.70
CA ASP A 113 9.52 7.57 -16.02
C ASP A 113 8.62 8.82 -16.00
N ALA A 114 7.96 9.08 -14.86
CA ALA A 114 7.16 10.27 -14.65
C ALA A 114 7.98 11.52 -14.23
N GLY A 115 9.31 11.39 -14.07
CA GLY A 115 10.17 12.49 -13.64
C GLY A 115 9.93 12.98 -12.21
N ILE A 116 9.36 12.14 -11.35
CA ILE A 116 9.07 12.49 -9.96
C ILE A 116 10.36 12.39 -9.13
N ALA A 117 10.76 13.50 -8.51
CA ALA A 117 11.90 13.51 -7.60
C ALA A 117 11.53 12.83 -6.28
N VAL A 118 12.15 11.68 -6.00
CA VAL A 118 11.94 10.90 -4.78
C VAL A 118 13.11 11.11 -3.82
N THR A 119 12.84 11.64 -2.62
CA THR A 119 13.83 11.79 -1.54
C THR A 119 13.57 10.85 -0.37
N SER A 120 12.33 10.41 -0.20
CA SER A 120 11.89 9.53 0.88
C SER A 120 10.57 8.85 0.52
N ILE A 121 10.37 7.65 1.05
CA ILE A 121 9.17 6.84 0.80
C ILE A 121 8.56 6.42 2.13
N LEU A 122 7.23 6.50 2.21
CA LEU A 122 6.43 5.81 3.22
C LEU A 122 5.82 4.55 2.60
N LEU A 123 6.23 3.37 3.08
CA LEU A 123 5.65 2.09 2.64
C LEU A 123 4.46 1.72 3.50
N ILE A 124 3.36 1.33 2.85
CA ILE A 124 2.11 0.95 3.49
C ILE A 124 1.78 -0.46 3.00
N SER A 125 1.73 -1.42 3.93
CA SER A 125 1.45 -2.82 3.64
C SER A 125 0.45 -3.37 4.63
N LYS A 126 -0.14 -4.53 4.29
CA LYS A 126 -0.80 -5.37 5.29
C LYS A 126 0.20 -5.70 6.40
N PRO A 127 -0.21 -5.71 7.68
CA PRO A 127 0.65 -6.16 8.78
C PRO A 127 0.99 -7.65 8.69
#